data_AF-A0AA39CM73-F1
#
_entry.id   AF-A0AA39CM73-F1
#
_cell.length_a   1.000
_cell.length_b   1.000
_cell.length_c   1.000
_cell.angle_alpha   90.00
_cell.angle_beta   90.00
_cell.angle_gamma   90.00
#
_symmetry.space_group_name_H-M   'P 1'
#
loop_
_entity.id
_entity.type
_entity.pdbx_description
1 polymer ?
#
loop_
_entity_poly.entity_id
_entity_poly.type
_entity_poly.pdbx_seq_one_letter_code
_entity_poly.pdbx_strand_id
1 'polypeptide(L)'
;MAAAIDPLMSSPRSRPKDKGFRLDQVQLEAKIKQVVSRYGLKEEILDDDIDEKVRCKYVFVAGAVQKDKEQDQDYHLFRTYKPEKGRSGRTGPDPKSCKVWDAISATGAAKHFLKPYRFGRTTYFDENVPTPHPISRLALEEAQHLFGDKVPISIILNIGPGIPGDQDVQQLEQSAEGRITKLVRTFSWPNKKSLKQLLRRDTQVSSKSASDLEQGLEARIRTKLQEVYGPDGAERYYHLGPDFAASQLSLNDVSAIERTSESTREVLASSKGKIQDAARQYWVSTAC
;
A
#
# COMPACT_ATOMS: atom_id res chain seq x y z
N MET A 1 -62.54 -3.05 41.17
CA MET A 1 -61.66 -2.07 40.48
C MET A 1 -60.26 -2.69 40.46
N ALA A 2 -59.92 -3.55 39.51
CA ALA A 2 -59.59 -3.30 38.10
C ALA A 2 -58.38 -2.36 37.91
N ALA A 3 -57.23 -3.01 37.67
CA ALA A 3 -56.07 -2.68 36.84
C ALA A 3 -55.54 -1.23 36.73
N ALA A 4 -54.22 -1.09 36.92
CA ALA A 4 -53.33 -0.64 35.85
C ALA A 4 -51.85 -0.88 36.23
N ILE A 5 -51.27 -1.93 35.64
CA ILE A 5 -49.85 -1.97 35.28
C ILE A 5 -49.78 -1.13 34.00
N ASP A 6 -48.89 -0.15 33.92
CA ASP A 6 -48.47 0.36 32.62
C ASP A 6 -46.93 0.51 32.55
N PRO A 7 -46.30 0.02 31.47
CA PRO A 7 -44.86 -0.08 31.30
C PRO A 7 -44.32 1.11 30.51
N LEU A 8 -43.12 1.58 30.84
CA LEU A 8 -42.34 2.37 29.89
C LEU A 8 -40.97 1.73 29.67
N MET A 9 -40.99 0.86 28.67
CA MET A 9 -40.16 1.00 27.47
C MET A 9 -38.66 1.21 27.75
N SER A 10 -38.00 0.06 27.88
CA SER A 10 -36.64 -0.18 27.42
C SER A 10 -36.31 0.63 26.16
N SER A 11 -35.58 1.73 26.34
CA SER A 11 -34.79 2.34 25.27
C SER A 11 -33.80 1.28 24.75
N PRO A 12 -33.79 0.96 23.44
CA PRO A 12 -32.80 0.06 22.89
C PRO A 12 -31.45 0.76 23.01
N ARG A 13 -30.59 0.21 23.88
CA ARG A 13 -29.17 0.54 23.92
C ARG A 13 -28.66 0.60 22.49
N SER A 14 -28.27 1.80 22.06
CA SER A 14 -27.64 2.02 20.77
C SER A 14 -26.47 1.06 20.65
N ARG A 15 -26.61 0.05 19.80
CA ARG A 15 -25.52 -0.87 19.47
C ARG A 15 -24.34 0.01 19.04
N PRO A 16 -23.11 -0.21 19.55
CA PRO A 16 -21.95 0.50 19.08
C PRO A 16 -21.91 0.38 17.56
N LYS A 17 -21.88 1.52 16.85
CA LYS A 17 -21.73 1.53 15.38
C LYS A 17 -20.53 0.64 15.06
N ASP A 18 -20.82 -0.51 14.46
CA ASP A 18 -19.87 -1.59 14.22
C ASP A 18 -18.67 -1.05 13.44
N LYS A 19 -17.56 -0.89 14.17
CA LYS A 19 -16.30 -0.32 13.67
C LYS A 19 -15.83 -1.23 12.54
N GLY A 20 -15.55 -0.64 11.37
CA GLY A 20 -15.16 -1.38 10.17
C GLY A 20 -14.01 -2.37 10.41
N PHE A 21 -13.85 -3.33 9.49
CA PHE A 21 -12.70 -4.23 9.46
C PHE A 21 -11.40 -3.43 9.64
N ARG A 22 -10.58 -3.85 10.61
CA ARG A 22 -9.27 -3.25 10.90
C ARG A 22 -8.33 -4.36 11.33
N LEU A 23 -7.23 -4.50 10.61
CA LEU A 23 -6.10 -5.33 10.98
C LEU A 23 -5.54 -4.88 12.33
N ASP A 24 -4.95 -5.82 13.06
CA ASP A 24 -4.31 -5.53 14.34
C ASP A 24 -2.95 -4.86 14.11
N GLN A 25 -2.93 -3.53 14.23
CA GLN A 25 -1.72 -2.71 14.14
C GLN A 25 -0.64 -3.15 15.13
N VAL A 26 -1.01 -3.55 16.36
CA VAL A 26 -0.05 -3.96 17.39
C VAL A 26 0.62 -5.27 16.98
N GLN A 27 -0.17 -6.20 16.43
CA GLN A 27 0.34 -7.47 15.93
C GLN A 27 1.26 -7.26 14.71
N LEU A 28 0.91 -6.36 13.79
CA LEU A 28 1.74 -5.99 12.65
C LEU A 28 3.10 -5.44 13.11
N GLU A 29 3.10 -4.48 14.03
CA GLU A 29 4.34 -3.92 14.60
C GLU A 29 5.20 -4.98 15.30
N ALA A 30 4.58 -5.87 16.09
CA ALA A 30 5.28 -6.98 16.72
C ALA A 30 5.92 -7.91 15.68
N LYS A 31 5.23 -8.15 14.56
CA LYS A 31 5.77 -8.98 13.48
C LYS A 31 6.93 -8.33 12.76
N ILE A 32 6.86 -7.02 12.50
CA ILE A 32 7.95 -6.25 11.91
C ILE A 32 9.19 -6.32 12.82
N LYS A 33 9.03 -6.08 14.13
CA LYS A 33 10.11 -6.20 15.12
C LYS A 33 10.75 -7.58 15.10
N GLN A 34 9.93 -8.63 15.03
CA GLN A 34 10.42 -10.00 14.91
C GLN A 34 11.25 -10.21 13.64
N VAL A 35 10.81 -9.68 12.50
CA VAL A 35 11.54 -9.79 11.22
C VAL A 35 12.87 -9.05 11.30
N VAL A 36 12.87 -7.79 11.74
CA VAL A 36 14.08 -6.97 11.91
C VAL A 36 15.10 -7.71 12.81
N SER A 37 14.65 -8.19 13.97
CA SER A 37 15.49 -8.94 14.91
C SER A 37 16.01 -10.26 14.32
N ARG A 38 15.17 -11.02 13.61
CA ARG A 38 15.54 -12.31 13.00
C ARG A 38 16.71 -12.18 12.03
N TYR A 39 16.77 -11.08 11.30
CA TYR A 39 17.84 -10.82 10.33
C TYR A 39 19.01 -10.01 10.92
N GLY A 40 19.00 -9.73 12.22
CA GLY A 40 20.05 -8.93 12.87
C GLY A 40 20.12 -7.50 12.36
N LEU A 41 19.00 -6.98 11.84
CA LEU A 41 18.92 -5.61 11.33
C LEU A 41 18.73 -4.61 12.48
N LYS A 42 19.22 -3.39 12.29
CA LYS A 42 19.00 -2.28 13.22
C LYS A 42 17.51 -1.88 13.23
N GLU A 43 17.04 -1.39 14.38
CA GLU A 43 15.66 -0.93 14.51
C GLU A 43 15.46 0.47 13.92
N GLU A 44 16.50 1.29 13.97
CA GLU A 44 16.56 2.63 13.42
C GLU A 44 16.55 2.59 11.89
N ILE A 45 15.81 3.50 11.26
CA ILE A 45 15.78 3.61 9.79
C ILE A 45 17.09 4.19 9.26
N LEU A 46 17.64 5.15 10.00
CA LEU A 46 18.93 5.73 9.69
C LEU A 46 20.03 4.79 10.17
N ASP A 47 20.83 4.31 9.23
CA ASP A 47 22.05 3.59 9.54
C ASP A 47 23.25 4.49 9.22
N ASP A 48 23.81 5.12 10.26
CA ASP A 48 25.00 5.97 10.15
C ASP A 48 26.28 5.14 9.87
N ASP A 49 26.22 3.79 9.95
CA ASP A 49 27.35 2.87 9.71
C ASP A 49 27.25 2.12 8.37
N ILE A 50 26.48 2.63 7.40
CA ILE A 50 26.36 2.00 6.07
C ILE A 50 27.76 1.87 5.46
N ASP A 51 28.23 0.63 5.36
CA ASP A 51 29.46 0.27 4.67
C ASP A 51 29.43 0.86 3.25
N GLU A 52 30.55 1.43 2.80
CA GLU A 52 30.69 1.94 1.42
C GLU A 52 30.35 0.89 0.36
N LYS A 53 30.40 -0.40 0.73
CA LYS A 53 30.05 -1.56 -0.10
C LYS A 53 28.55 -1.81 -0.25
N VAL A 54 27.68 -1.10 0.48
CA VAL A 54 26.22 -1.28 0.35
C VAL A 54 25.75 -0.78 -1.02
N ARG A 55 25.09 -1.67 -1.78
CA ARG A 55 24.66 -1.40 -3.17
C ARG A 55 23.54 -0.37 -3.26
N CYS A 56 22.72 -0.21 -2.22
CA CYS A 56 21.61 0.75 -2.18
C CYS A 56 21.84 1.78 -1.08
N LYS A 57 22.26 3.00 -1.47
CA LYS A 57 22.59 4.08 -0.55
C LYS A 57 21.39 4.91 -0.09
N TYR A 58 20.40 5.05 -0.96
CA TYR A 58 19.26 5.95 -0.74
C TYR A 58 17.96 5.15 -0.79
N VAL A 59 17.39 4.86 0.38
CA VAL A 59 16.10 4.19 0.52
C VAL A 59 15.13 5.14 1.19
N PHE A 60 13.90 5.17 0.69
CA PHE A 60 12.80 5.84 1.37
C PHE A 60 11.50 5.07 1.20
N VAL A 61 10.56 5.31 2.10
CA VAL A 61 9.15 4.91 1.93
C VAL A 61 8.24 6.12 2.11
N ALA A 62 7.09 6.10 1.44
CA ALA A 62 6.14 7.21 1.45
C ALA A 62 4.99 6.94 2.44
N GLY A 63 4.74 7.87 3.35
CA GLY A 63 3.57 7.87 4.22
C GLY A 63 2.58 8.93 3.75
N ALA A 64 1.35 8.52 3.43
CA ALA A 64 0.30 9.42 2.99
C ALA A 64 -0.17 10.27 4.18
N VAL A 65 -0.06 11.60 4.08
CA VAL A 65 -0.40 12.52 5.17
C VAL A 65 -1.90 12.76 5.20
N GLN A 66 -2.53 12.54 6.36
CA GLN A 66 -3.93 12.86 6.54
C GLN A 66 -4.12 14.38 6.59
N LYS A 67 -4.99 14.92 5.73
CA LYS A 67 -5.35 16.34 5.69
C LYS A 67 -6.82 16.54 6.07
N ASP A 68 -7.12 17.67 6.70
CA ASP A 68 -8.49 18.03 7.10
C ASP A 68 -9.38 18.51 5.93
N LYS A 69 -8.81 18.73 4.74
CA LYS A 69 -9.52 19.25 3.55
C LYS A 69 -9.27 18.35 2.34
N GLU A 70 -10.26 18.29 1.45
CA GLU A 70 -10.14 17.70 0.09
C GLU A 70 -9.11 18.48 -0.74
N GLN A 71 -7.85 18.20 -0.51
CA GLN A 71 -6.73 18.63 -1.35
C GLN A 71 -6.01 17.39 -1.87
N ASP A 72 -5.18 17.57 -2.89
CA ASP A 72 -4.27 16.54 -3.35
C ASP A 72 -3.53 15.90 -2.17
N GLN A 73 -3.51 14.56 -2.19
CA GLN A 73 -2.82 13.73 -1.21
C GLN A 73 -1.36 14.17 -1.12
N ASP A 74 -0.92 14.47 0.09
CA ASP A 74 0.49 14.75 0.34
C ASP A 74 1.18 13.54 0.95
N TYR A 75 2.50 13.50 0.78
CA TYR A 75 3.34 12.39 1.18
C TYR A 75 4.56 12.92 1.90
N HIS A 76 4.80 12.39 3.09
CA HIS A 76 6.10 12.49 3.72
C HIS A 76 6.97 11.29 3.37
N LEU A 77 8.27 11.53 3.25
CA LEU A 77 9.24 10.47 2.99
C LEU A 77 9.99 10.12 4.26
N PHE A 78 9.92 8.84 4.66
CA PHE A 78 10.75 8.26 5.70
C PHE A 78 12.02 7.74 5.04
N ARG A 79 13.17 8.34 5.35
CA ARG A 79 14.44 8.13 4.64
C ARG A 79 15.44 7.37 5.50
N THR A 80 16.29 6.57 4.87
CA THR A 80 17.47 5.95 5.51
C THR A 80 18.70 6.85 5.50
N TYR A 81 18.56 8.10 5.03
CA TYR A 81 19.62 9.08 4.88
C TYR A 81 19.12 10.46 5.29
N LYS A 82 20.06 11.35 5.62
CA LYS A 82 19.75 12.74 5.97
C LYS A 82 19.64 13.57 4.69
N PRO A 83 18.52 14.25 4.44
CA PRO A 83 18.44 15.19 3.33
C PRO A 83 19.39 16.37 3.58
N GLU A 84 20.04 16.87 2.52
CA GLU A 84 20.91 18.03 2.62
C GLU A 84 20.09 19.29 2.98
N LYS A 85 20.60 20.07 3.94
CA LYS A 85 19.94 21.32 4.34
C LYS A 85 20.02 22.34 3.21
N GLY A 86 18.88 22.93 2.85
CA GLY A 86 18.81 24.08 1.94
C GLY A 86 18.26 23.80 0.53
N ARG A 87 17.98 22.54 0.18
CA ARG A 87 17.23 22.20 -1.05
C ARG A 87 15.75 21.98 -0.72
N SER A 88 14.86 22.49 -1.57
CA SER A 88 13.42 22.25 -1.47
C SER A 88 13.10 20.82 -1.88
N GLY A 89 13.03 19.91 -0.91
CA GLY A 89 12.58 18.52 -1.10
C GLY A 89 11.27 18.26 -0.37
N ARG A 90 10.71 17.05 -0.53
CA ARG A 90 9.55 16.62 0.25
C ARG A 90 9.88 16.54 1.73
N THR A 91 8.96 16.98 2.56
CA THR A 91 9.10 16.92 4.01
C THR A 91 9.04 15.48 4.52
N GLY A 92 9.46 15.28 5.75
CA GLY A 92 9.32 14.01 6.44
C GLY A 92 9.89 14.06 7.85
N PRO A 93 9.68 12.98 8.63
CA PRO A 93 10.31 12.84 9.93
C PRO A 93 11.84 12.89 9.86
N ASP A 94 12.48 13.31 10.97
CA ASP A 94 13.93 13.19 11.10
C ASP A 94 14.32 11.70 11.11
N PRO A 95 15.13 11.21 10.15
CA PRO A 95 15.56 9.82 10.08
C PRO A 95 16.14 9.28 11.39
N LYS A 96 16.83 10.14 12.18
CA LYS A 96 17.40 9.76 13.49
C LYS A 96 16.35 9.38 14.53
N SER A 97 15.14 9.91 14.40
CA SER A 97 14.05 9.71 15.34
C SER A 97 13.13 8.55 14.98
N CYS A 98 13.34 7.93 13.82
CA CYS A 98 12.42 6.94 13.26
C CYS A 98 12.95 5.53 13.36
N LYS A 99 12.04 4.61 13.68
CA LYS A 99 12.27 3.18 13.62
C LYS A 99 11.58 2.56 12.41
N VAL A 100 12.08 1.41 11.96
CA VAL A 100 11.58 0.70 10.76
C VAL A 100 10.07 0.48 10.82
N TRP A 101 9.54 0.10 11.99
CA TRP A 101 8.10 -0.10 12.14
C TRP A 101 7.29 1.21 12.10
N ASP A 102 7.87 2.37 12.44
CA ASP A 102 7.15 3.64 12.33
C ASP A 102 6.89 3.97 10.86
N ALA A 103 7.91 3.78 10.01
CA ALA A 103 7.80 3.97 8.58
C ALA A 103 6.85 2.97 7.92
N ILE A 104 6.97 1.67 8.23
CA ILE A 104 6.07 0.65 7.68
C ILE A 104 4.63 0.89 8.13
N SER A 105 4.42 1.28 9.40
CA SER A 105 3.08 1.57 9.92
C SER A 105 2.46 2.81 9.27
N ALA A 106 3.26 3.86 9.05
CA ALA A 106 2.79 5.06 8.36
C ALA A 106 2.47 4.80 6.88
N THR A 107 3.31 4.05 6.17
CA THR A 107 3.09 3.66 4.76
C THR A 107 1.90 2.70 4.63
N GLY A 108 1.75 1.77 5.56
CA GLY A 108 0.68 0.77 5.54
C GLY A 108 -0.67 1.27 6.06
N ALA A 109 -0.76 2.50 6.61
CA ALA A 109 -1.98 3.07 7.20
C ALA A 109 -3.06 3.38 6.15
N ALA A 110 -3.55 2.35 5.47
CA ALA A 110 -4.55 2.42 4.43
C ALA A 110 -5.96 2.39 5.01
N LYS A 111 -6.83 3.23 4.43
CA LYS A 111 -8.26 3.19 4.70
C LYS A 111 -8.80 1.79 4.45
N HIS A 112 -9.75 1.39 5.30
CA HIS A 112 -10.35 0.04 5.34
C HIS A 112 -9.46 -1.06 5.92
N PHE A 113 -8.13 -0.96 5.90
CA PHE A 113 -7.25 -2.00 6.45
C PHE A 113 -6.73 -1.67 7.84
N LEU A 114 -6.17 -0.48 8.03
CA LEU A 114 -5.50 -0.11 9.26
C LEU A 114 -6.08 1.19 9.84
N LYS A 115 -5.67 1.50 11.07
CA LYS A 115 -6.03 2.78 11.70
C LYS A 115 -5.09 3.86 11.18
N PRO A 116 -5.52 5.14 11.17
CA PRO A 116 -4.58 6.25 11.03
C PRO A 116 -3.42 6.08 12.02
N TYR A 117 -2.20 6.20 11.52
CA TYR A 117 -0.99 6.05 12.31
C TYR A 117 -0.45 7.42 12.68
N ARG A 118 -0.23 7.68 13.97
CA ARG A 118 0.25 8.99 14.44
C ARG A 118 1.71 8.90 14.83
N PHE A 119 2.55 9.74 14.23
CA PHE A 119 3.95 9.88 14.60
C PHE A 119 4.28 11.35 14.83
N GLY A 120 4.69 11.68 16.05
CA GLY A 120 4.83 13.05 16.52
C GLY A 120 3.53 13.85 16.39
N ARG A 121 3.56 14.91 15.57
CA ARG A 121 2.41 15.79 15.30
C ARG A 121 1.66 15.44 14.01
N THR A 122 2.17 14.50 13.22
CA THR A 122 1.61 14.14 11.92
C THR A 122 0.80 12.85 12.04
N THR A 123 -0.36 12.84 11.40
CA THR A 123 -1.17 11.62 11.22
C THR A 123 -1.03 11.15 9.78
N TYR A 124 -0.71 9.87 9.62
CA TYR A 124 -0.57 9.19 8.35
C TYR A 124 -1.80 8.33 8.12
N PHE A 125 -2.44 8.55 6.99
CA PHE A 125 -3.60 7.78 6.58
C PHE A 125 -3.82 7.94 5.08
N ASP A 126 -3.78 6.83 4.36
CA ASP A 126 -4.08 6.80 2.94
C ASP A 126 -5.58 6.60 2.75
N GLU A 127 -6.27 7.72 2.51
CA GLU A 127 -7.71 7.77 2.30
C GLU A 127 -8.15 7.38 0.90
N ASN A 128 -7.19 7.32 -0.04
CA ASN A 128 -7.46 7.18 -1.47
C ASN A 128 -7.37 5.74 -1.96
N VAL A 129 -6.99 4.77 -1.12
CA VAL A 129 -7.08 3.35 -1.45
C VAL A 129 -8.47 3.03 -2.02
N PRO A 130 -8.56 2.38 -3.21
CA PRO A 130 -7.51 1.65 -3.92
C PRO A 130 -6.74 2.42 -5.02
N THR A 131 -6.80 3.75 -5.05
CA THR A 131 -6.06 4.55 -6.04
C THR A 131 -4.55 4.34 -5.91
N PRO A 132 -3.84 4.01 -7.02
CA PRO A 132 -2.39 3.79 -7.00
C PRO A 132 -1.61 4.99 -6.49
N HIS A 133 -0.52 4.74 -5.75
CA HIS A 133 0.40 5.79 -5.31
C HIS A 133 1.31 6.23 -6.46
N PRO A 134 1.65 7.53 -6.56
CA PRO A 134 2.55 8.03 -7.59
C PRO A 134 4.02 7.76 -7.25
N ILE A 135 4.40 6.54 -6.84
CA ILE A 135 5.72 6.24 -6.27
C ILE A 135 6.87 6.55 -7.22
N SER A 136 6.73 6.28 -8.53
CA SER A 136 7.72 6.64 -9.55
C SER A 136 7.97 8.15 -9.62
N ARG A 137 6.92 8.95 -9.41
CA ARG A 137 7.03 10.41 -9.34
C ARG A 137 7.79 10.83 -8.10
N LEU A 138 7.42 10.27 -6.94
CA LEU A 138 8.09 10.54 -5.68
C LEU A 138 9.58 10.18 -5.75
N ALA A 139 9.93 9.07 -6.39
CA ALA A 139 11.31 8.64 -6.60
C ALA A 139 12.10 9.58 -7.51
N LEU A 140 11.50 10.03 -8.62
CA LEU A 140 12.13 11.00 -9.52
C LEU A 140 12.36 12.35 -8.83
N GLU A 141 11.35 12.87 -8.13
CA GLU A 141 11.45 14.12 -7.36
C GLU A 141 12.53 14.02 -6.26
N GLU A 142 12.62 12.88 -5.57
CA GLU A 142 13.64 12.67 -4.55
C GLU A 142 15.06 12.55 -5.14
N ALA A 143 15.21 11.89 -6.29
CA ALA A 143 16.49 11.85 -7.01
C ALA A 143 16.93 13.26 -7.43
N GLN A 144 16.01 14.08 -7.92
CA GLN A 144 16.28 15.48 -8.27
C GLN A 144 16.64 16.32 -7.05
N HIS A 145 15.99 16.09 -5.92
CA HIS A 145 16.33 16.73 -4.66
C HIS A 145 17.78 16.42 -4.24
N LEU A 146 18.18 15.15 -4.31
CA LEU A 146 19.50 14.69 -3.90
C LEU A 146 20.62 15.11 -4.85
N PHE A 147 20.40 15.02 -6.16
CA PHE A 147 21.47 15.16 -7.16
C PHE A 147 21.31 16.36 -8.09
N GLY A 148 20.25 17.17 -7.89
CA GLY A 148 19.90 18.31 -8.73
C GLY A 148 18.96 17.94 -9.89
N ASP A 149 18.37 18.97 -10.52
CA ASP A 149 17.34 18.82 -11.54
C ASP A 149 17.77 18.01 -12.77
N LYS A 150 19.08 17.97 -13.05
CA LYS A 150 19.71 17.26 -14.17
C LYS A 150 20.45 15.99 -13.73
N VAL A 151 19.94 15.31 -12.70
CA VAL A 151 20.48 14.02 -12.24
C VAL A 151 20.62 13.03 -13.41
N PRO A 152 21.77 12.38 -13.64
CA PRO A 152 21.92 11.47 -14.78
C PRO A 152 21.29 10.09 -14.48
N ILE A 153 19.95 10.00 -14.54
CA ILE A 153 19.22 8.73 -14.33
C ILE A 153 19.30 7.88 -15.58
N SER A 154 19.95 6.73 -15.56
CA SER A 154 19.95 5.80 -16.70
C SER A 154 18.61 5.07 -16.85
N ILE A 155 18.04 4.59 -15.74
CA ILE A 155 16.85 3.74 -15.74
C ILE A 155 15.97 4.09 -14.52
N ILE A 156 14.65 4.14 -14.73
CA ILE A 156 13.63 4.10 -13.70
C ILE A 156 12.86 2.79 -13.86
N LEU A 157 12.84 2.01 -12.78
CA LEU A 157 12.16 0.74 -12.72
C LEU A 157 11.01 0.81 -11.70
N ASN A 158 9.78 0.64 -12.18
CA ASN A 158 8.60 0.53 -11.32
C ASN A 158 8.15 -0.93 -11.26
N ILE A 159 8.15 -1.53 -10.07
CA ILE A 159 7.71 -2.91 -9.86
C ILE A 159 6.35 -2.88 -9.16
N GLY A 160 5.30 -3.21 -9.92
CA GLY A 160 3.93 -3.26 -9.41
C GLY A 160 3.47 -4.71 -9.16
N PRO A 161 2.56 -4.94 -8.21
CA PRO A 161 1.96 -6.26 -7.99
C PRO A 161 0.93 -6.65 -9.07
N GLY A 162 0.58 -5.72 -9.95
CA GLY A 162 -0.48 -5.85 -10.95
C GLY A 162 -1.87 -5.55 -10.38
N ILE A 163 -2.81 -5.25 -11.27
CA ILE A 163 -4.19 -4.91 -10.90
C ILE A 163 -4.97 -6.20 -10.57
N PRO A 164 -5.75 -6.26 -9.49
CA PRO A 164 -6.60 -7.43 -9.22
C PRO A 164 -7.52 -7.75 -10.41
N GLY A 165 -7.50 -9.01 -10.86
CA GLY A 165 -8.37 -9.47 -11.95
C GLY A 165 -9.84 -9.56 -11.53
N ASP A 166 -10.77 -9.46 -12.48
CA ASP A 166 -12.22 -9.45 -12.22
C ASP A 166 -12.69 -10.68 -11.44
N GLN A 167 -12.12 -11.86 -11.69
CA GLN A 167 -12.46 -13.09 -10.98
C GLN A 167 -12.06 -13.05 -9.51
N ASP A 168 -10.91 -12.44 -9.20
CA ASP A 168 -10.48 -12.28 -7.81
C ASP A 168 -11.40 -11.30 -7.08
N VAL A 169 -11.79 -10.20 -7.73
CA VAL A 169 -12.77 -9.26 -7.18
C VAL A 169 -14.12 -9.94 -6.93
N GLN A 170 -14.58 -10.78 -7.86
CA GLN A 170 -15.82 -11.55 -7.70
C GLN A 170 -15.71 -12.59 -6.57
N GLN A 171 -14.58 -13.30 -6.47
CA GLN A 171 -14.34 -14.26 -5.40
C GLN A 171 -14.30 -13.57 -4.04
N LEU A 172 -13.66 -12.40 -3.94
CA LEU A 172 -13.74 -11.55 -2.74
C LEU A 172 -15.18 -11.17 -2.43
N GLU A 173 -15.96 -10.76 -3.43
CA GLU A 173 -17.36 -10.36 -3.21
C GLU A 173 -18.22 -11.52 -2.70
N GLN A 174 -17.93 -12.74 -3.15
CA GLN A 174 -18.65 -13.95 -2.77
C GLN A 174 -18.18 -14.51 -1.42
N SER A 175 -16.89 -14.42 -1.10
CA SER A 175 -16.29 -14.94 0.14
C SER A 175 -16.41 -13.97 1.31
N ALA A 176 -16.78 -12.71 1.05
CA ALA A 176 -16.83 -11.68 2.06
C ALA A 176 -18.05 -11.82 2.98
N GLU A 177 -17.86 -12.40 4.15
CA GLU A 177 -18.85 -12.40 5.23
C GLU A 177 -18.62 -11.25 6.24
N GLY A 178 -19.71 -10.71 6.79
CA GLY A 178 -19.68 -9.74 7.89
C GLY A 178 -18.86 -8.46 7.61
N ARG A 179 -17.73 -8.30 8.32
CA ARG A 179 -16.89 -7.09 8.27
C ARG A 179 -16.12 -6.96 6.96
N ILE A 180 -15.81 -8.08 6.30
CA ILE A 180 -15.08 -8.13 5.03
C ILE A 180 -15.98 -7.65 3.89
N THR A 181 -17.31 -7.81 3.98
CA THR A 181 -18.26 -7.33 2.94
C THR A 181 -18.20 -5.82 2.71
N LYS A 182 -17.97 -5.02 3.76
CA LYS A 182 -17.79 -3.56 3.62
C LYS A 182 -16.47 -3.20 2.95
N LEU A 183 -15.41 -3.93 3.31
CA LEU A 183 -14.10 -3.79 2.72
C LEU A 183 -14.20 -4.09 1.23
N VAL A 184 -14.66 -5.29 0.89
CA VAL A 184 -14.82 -5.72 -0.49
C VAL A 184 -15.76 -4.82 -1.28
N ARG A 185 -16.87 -4.31 -0.71
CA ARG A 185 -17.72 -3.32 -1.40
C ARG A 185 -17.04 -2.00 -1.73
N THR A 186 -15.98 -1.66 -1.01
CA THR A 186 -15.19 -0.44 -1.26
C THR A 186 -14.06 -0.70 -2.25
N PHE A 187 -13.54 -1.94 -2.28
CA PHE A 187 -12.65 -2.43 -3.34
C PHE A 187 -13.41 -2.85 -4.61
N SER A 188 -14.73 -3.06 -4.52
CA SER A 188 -15.62 -3.15 -5.67
C SER A 188 -15.57 -1.83 -6.40
N TRP A 189 -15.21 -1.88 -7.67
CA TRP A 189 -15.03 -0.72 -8.52
C TRP A 189 -16.24 0.23 -8.49
N PRO A 190 -16.01 1.55 -8.58
CA PRO A 190 -17.04 2.55 -8.37
C PRO A 190 -18.02 2.55 -9.55
N ASN A 191 -19.14 1.82 -9.42
CA ASN A 191 -20.44 2.17 -10.02
C ASN A 191 -21.52 1.12 -9.63
N LYS A 192 -21.91 1.06 -8.36
CA LYS A 192 -23.19 0.43 -7.99
C LYS A 192 -24.33 1.44 -8.20
N LYS A 193 -24.52 1.88 -9.44
CA LYS A 193 -25.85 2.34 -9.86
C LYS A 193 -26.80 1.15 -9.71
N SER A 194 -27.95 1.40 -9.07
CA SER A 194 -28.85 0.36 -8.56
C SER A 194 -29.06 -0.81 -9.54
N LEU A 195 -29.14 -2.04 -9.01
CA LEU A 195 -29.34 -3.29 -9.77
C LEU A 195 -30.45 -3.23 -10.84
N LYS A 196 -31.45 -2.34 -10.68
CA LYS A 196 -32.53 -2.12 -11.67
C LYS A 196 -32.08 -1.40 -12.95
N GLN A 197 -30.97 -0.68 -12.94
CA GLN A 197 -30.41 0.00 -14.13
C GLN A 197 -29.49 -0.91 -14.96
N LEU A 198 -28.90 -1.94 -14.36
CA LEU A 198 -27.97 -2.88 -15.02
C LEU A 198 -28.69 -3.97 -15.84
N LEU A 199 -29.93 -4.31 -15.51
CA LEU A 199 -30.75 -5.28 -16.28
C LEU A 199 -31.23 -4.77 -17.65
N ARG A 200 -30.79 -3.57 -18.09
CA ARG A 200 -31.16 -2.99 -19.38
C ARG A 200 -30.00 -2.60 -20.29
N ARG A 201 -28.74 -2.81 -19.88
CA ARG A 201 -27.58 -2.56 -20.75
C ARG A 201 -26.48 -3.56 -20.46
N ASP A 202 -26.20 -4.40 -21.45
CA ASP A 202 -24.91 -5.06 -21.60
C ASP A 202 -23.83 -3.99 -21.49
N THR A 203 -23.12 -3.94 -20.36
CA THR A 203 -22.03 -2.98 -20.19
C THR A 203 -20.88 -3.65 -19.47
N GLN A 204 -19.90 -4.07 -20.27
CA GLN A 204 -18.51 -4.27 -19.87
C GLN A 204 -17.96 -2.98 -19.26
N VAL A 205 -18.20 -2.76 -17.96
CA VAL A 205 -17.54 -1.73 -17.16
C VAL A 205 -16.68 -2.48 -16.15
N SER A 206 -15.63 -3.13 -16.68
CA SER A 206 -14.65 -3.95 -15.97
C SER A 206 -13.26 -3.34 -16.22
N SER A 207 -12.34 -3.47 -15.24
CA SER A 207 -10.87 -3.25 -15.31
C SER A 207 -10.28 -1.91 -15.83
N LYS A 208 -11.01 -1.09 -16.59
CA LYS A 208 -10.44 0.09 -17.27
C LYS A 208 -9.96 1.20 -16.31
N SER A 209 -10.67 1.54 -15.24
CA SER A 209 -10.35 2.76 -14.47
C SER A 209 -9.02 2.75 -13.69
N ALA A 210 -8.62 1.62 -13.10
CA ALA A 210 -7.33 1.54 -12.40
C ALA A 210 -6.17 1.47 -13.40
N SER A 211 -6.34 0.68 -14.46
CA SER A 211 -5.41 0.64 -15.58
C SER A 211 -5.24 2.01 -16.21
N ASP A 212 -6.32 2.76 -16.43
CA ASP A 212 -6.28 4.11 -16.98
C ASP A 212 -5.52 5.08 -16.06
N LEU A 213 -5.68 4.94 -14.73
CA LEU A 213 -4.95 5.75 -13.75
C LEU A 213 -3.45 5.41 -13.72
N GLU A 214 -3.08 4.12 -13.73
CA GLU A 214 -1.68 3.69 -13.79
C GLU A 214 -1.02 4.10 -15.11
N GLN A 215 -1.69 3.90 -16.25
CA GLN A 215 -1.24 4.38 -17.56
C GLN A 215 -1.10 5.90 -17.59
N GLY A 216 -2.03 6.62 -16.96
CA GLY A 216 -1.95 8.08 -16.82
C GLY A 216 -0.75 8.54 -15.98
N LEU A 217 -0.44 7.82 -14.88
CA LEU A 217 0.75 8.08 -14.08
C LEU A 217 2.03 7.78 -14.86
N GLU A 218 2.08 6.66 -15.56
CA GLU A 218 3.20 6.29 -16.42
C GLU A 218 3.44 7.34 -17.52
N ALA A 219 2.39 7.74 -18.24
CA ALA A 219 2.49 8.75 -19.29
C ALA A 219 3.09 10.06 -18.76
N ARG A 220 2.65 10.51 -17.58
CA ARG A 220 3.20 11.71 -16.93
C ARG A 220 4.67 11.57 -16.60
N ILE A 221 5.12 10.41 -16.14
CA ILE A 221 6.55 10.15 -15.87
C ILE A 221 7.34 10.17 -17.17
N ARG A 222 6.88 9.48 -18.22
CA ARG A 222 7.55 9.45 -19.51
C ARG A 222 7.68 10.85 -20.11
N THR A 223 6.61 11.65 -20.08
CA THR A 223 6.66 13.06 -20.48
C THR A 223 7.68 13.83 -19.66
N LYS A 224 7.70 13.65 -18.33
CA LYS A 224 8.66 14.35 -17.49
C LYS A 224 10.11 13.97 -17.81
N LEU A 225 10.37 12.71 -18.10
CA LEU A 225 11.70 12.25 -18.50
C LEU A 225 12.10 12.80 -19.87
N GLN A 226 11.15 12.93 -20.81
CA GLN A 226 11.42 13.57 -22.10
C GLN A 226 11.80 15.04 -21.96
N GLU A 227 11.10 15.77 -21.09
CA GLU A 227 11.45 17.17 -20.79
C GLU A 227 12.87 17.32 -20.24
N VAL A 228 13.30 16.39 -19.38
CA VAL A 228 14.58 16.47 -18.67
C VAL A 228 15.75 15.92 -19.50
N TYR A 229 15.54 14.83 -20.24
CA TYR A 229 16.60 14.08 -20.94
C TYR A 229 16.51 14.11 -22.46
N GLY A 230 15.55 14.84 -23.05
CA GLY A 230 15.33 14.91 -24.49
C GLY A 230 14.44 13.76 -25.02
N PRO A 231 14.36 13.59 -26.36
CA PRO A 231 13.41 12.68 -27.01
C PRO A 231 13.44 11.24 -26.47
N ASP A 232 14.64 10.73 -26.19
CA ASP A 232 14.86 9.35 -25.71
C ASP A 232 14.65 9.21 -24.20
N GLY A 233 14.30 10.30 -23.49
CA GLY A 233 14.09 10.29 -22.05
C GLY A 233 12.98 9.33 -21.62
N ALA A 234 11.92 9.19 -22.41
CA ALA A 234 10.82 8.26 -22.12
C ALA A 234 11.28 6.80 -22.08
N GLU A 235 12.33 6.43 -22.83
CA GLU A 235 12.83 5.06 -22.90
C GLU A 235 13.52 4.62 -21.61
N ARG A 236 13.82 5.55 -20.71
CA ARG A 236 14.43 5.27 -19.41
C ARG A 236 13.44 4.70 -18.41
N TYR A 237 12.14 4.76 -18.67
CA TYR A 237 11.11 4.23 -17.76
C TYR A 237 10.63 2.84 -18.18
N TYR A 238 10.67 1.91 -17.22
CA TYR A 238 10.20 0.55 -17.36
C TYR A 238 9.25 0.20 -16.22
N HIS A 239 8.09 -0.36 -16.56
CA HIS A 239 7.20 -0.99 -15.61
C HIS A 239 7.39 -2.52 -15.67
N LEU A 240 7.80 -3.11 -14.55
CA LEU A 240 7.91 -4.55 -14.36
C LEU A 240 6.82 -4.99 -13.38
N GLY A 241 5.63 -5.15 -13.90
CA GLY A 241 4.50 -5.77 -13.23
C GLY A 241 3.61 -6.35 -14.31
N PRO A 242 2.88 -7.44 -14.04
CA PRO A 242 1.84 -7.84 -14.96
C PRO A 242 0.73 -6.79 -14.92
N ASP A 243 0.09 -6.49 -16.06
CA ASP A 243 -1.07 -5.56 -16.08
C ASP A 243 -2.13 -5.99 -15.07
N PHE A 244 -2.29 -7.31 -14.90
CA PHE A 244 -3.14 -7.94 -13.91
C PHE A 244 -2.34 -8.85 -12.99
N ALA A 245 -2.62 -8.79 -11.69
CA ALA A 245 -2.12 -9.76 -10.74
C ALA A 245 -2.49 -11.18 -11.18
N ALA A 246 -1.60 -12.15 -10.95
CA ALA A 246 -1.91 -13.55 -11.18
C ALA A 246 -3.18 -13.96 -10.41
N SER A 247 -4.02 -14.80 -11.00
CA SER A 247 -5.29 -15.20 -10.37
C SER A 247 -5.06 -15.73 -8.96
N GLN A 248 -5.96 -15.34 -8.04
CA GLN A 248 -5.93 -15.61 -6.61
C GLN A 248 -4.78 -14.96 -5.83
N LEU A 249 -3.79 -14.37 -6.50
CA LEU A 249 -2.66 -13.73 -5.82
C LEU A 249 -3.12 -12.47 -5.08
N SER A 250 -4.08 -11.74 -5.64
CA SER A 250 -4.71 -10.59 -4.98
C SER A 250 -5.61 -10.98 -3.79
N LEU A 251 -5.95 -12.27 -3.67
CA LEU A 251 -6.69 -12.84 -2.54
C LEU A 251 -5.79 -13.28 -1.40
N ASN A 252 -4.47 -13.37 -1.61
CA ASN A 252 -3.55 -13.92 -0.60
C ASN A 252 -3.67 -13.16 0.72
N ASP A 253 -3.70 -11.83 0.69
CA ASP A 253 -3.79 -11.01 1.90
C ASP A 253 -5.13 -11.20 2.62
N VAL A 254 -6.23 -11.36 1.87
CA VAL A 254 -7.57 -11.60 2.43
C VAL A 254 -7.73 -13.01 2.98
N SER A 255 -7.18 -14.02 2.29
CA SER A 255 -7.16 -15.39 2.79
C SER A 255 -6.24 -15.56 4.02
N ALA A 256 -5.22 -14.70 4.16
CA ALA A 256 -4.35 -14.68 5.33
C ALA A 256 -5.04 -14.05 6.56
N ILE A 257 -5.96 -13.11 6.35
CA ILE A 257 -6.72 -12.42 7.40
C ILE A 257 -7.58 -13.39 8.23
N GLU A 258 -8.18 -14.39 7.59
CA GLU A 258 -9.05 -15.36 8.27
C GLU A 258 -8.27 -16.50 8.94
N ARG A 259 -6.94 -16.55 8.77
CA ARG A 259 -6.10 -17.62 9.31
C ARG A 259 -5.56 -17.24 10.69
N THR A 260 -5.76 -18.12 11.65
CA THR A 260 -5.09 -18.05 12.95
C THR A 260 -3.58 -18.26 12.78
N SER A 261 -2.78 -17.78 13.73
CA SER A 261 -1.33 -17.99 13.72
C SER A 261 -0.91 -19.46 13.65
N GLU A 262 -1.74 -20.38 14.16
CA GLU A 262 -1.56 -21.83 14.03
C GLU A 262 -1.85 -22.30 12.60
N SER A 263 -2.99 -21.91 12.03
CA SER A 263 -3.35 -22.18 10.63
C SER A 263 -2.29 -21.64 9.65
N THR A 264 -1.76 -20.44 9.88
CA THR A 264 -0.67 -19.88 9.06
C THR A 264 0.60 -20.73 9.15
N ARG A 265 0.94 -21.27 10.33
CA ARG A 265 2.10 -22.15 10.51
C ARG A 265 1.92 -23.48 9.79
N GLU A 266 0.73 -24.07 9.84
CA GLU A 266 0.41 -25.31 9.13
C GLU A 266 0.44 -25.13 7.61
N VAL A 267 -0.10 -24.02 7.11
CA VAL A 267 -0.01 -23.67 5.69
C VAL A 267 1.43 -23.41 5.27
N LEU A 268 2.21 -22.67 6.06
CA LEU A 268 3.63 -22.44 5.77
C LEU A 268 4.43 -23.76 5.78
N ALA A 269 4.12 -24.67 6.72
CA ALA A 269 4.77 -25.97 6.78
C ALA A 269 4.42 -26.83 5.55
N SER A 270 3.16 -26.86 5.14
CA SER A 270 2.69 -27.61 3.97
C SER A 270 3.09 -26.95 2.63
N SER A 271 3.28 -25.64 2.60
CA SER A 271 3.63 -24.87 1.39
C SER A 271 5.13 -24.65 1.23
N LYS A 272 5.94 -25.03 2.23
CA LYS A 272 7.39 -24.79 2.27
C LYS A 272 8.10 -25.30 1.01
N GLY A 273 7.77 -26.51 0.55
CA GLY A 273 8.35 -27.09 -0.66
C GLY A 273 8.03 -26.26 -1.91
N LYS A 274 6.75 -25.92 -2.10
CA LYS A 274 6.29 -25.10 -3.23
C LYS A 274 6.91 -23.70 -3.25
N ILE A 275 7.05 -23.07 -2.07
CA ILE A 275 7.70 -21.77 -1.92
C ILE A 275 9.20 -21.88 -2.25
N GLN A 276 9.87 -22.96 -1.83
CA GLN A 276 11.28 -23.19 -2.17
C GLN A 276 11.49 -23.46 -3.66
N ASP A 277 10.59 -24.20 -4.29
CA ASP A 277 10.66 -24.50 -5.72
C ASP A 277 10.37 -23.24 -6.56
N ALA A 278 9.38 -22.44 -6.19
CA ALA A 278 9.13 -21.14 -6.79
C ALA A 278 10.31 -20.18 -6.56
N ALA A 279 10.83 -20.11 -5.34
CA ALA A 279 12.00 -19.30 -5.04
C ALA A 279 13.19 -19.72 -5.90
N ARG A 280 13.47 -21.01 -6.09
CA ARG A 280 14.52 -21.53 -6.99
C ARG A 280 14.26 -21.19 -8.46
N GLN A 281 13.02 -21.28 -8.91
CA GLN A 281 12.64 -20.98 -10.28
C GLN A 281 12.82 -19.50 -10.63
N TYR A 282 12.58 -18.60 -9.66
CA TYR A 282 12.70 -17.15 -9.84
C TYR A 282 13.98 -16.57 -9.21
N TRP A 283 14.84 -17.40 -8.62
CA TRP A 283 16.12 -16.97 -8.07
C TRP A 283 17.05 -16.61 -9.23
N VAL A 284 17.07 -15.34 -9.61
CA VAL A 284 18.15 -14.83 -10.45
C VAL A 284 19.41 -14.88 -9.61
N SER A 285 20.32 -15.80 -9.92
CA SER A 285 21.64 -15.82 -9.30
C SER A 285 22.31 -14.49 -9.56
N THR A 286 22.35 -13.63 -8.55
CA THR A 286 23.32 -12.54 -8.48
C THR A 286 24.68 -13.16 -8.14
N ALA A 287 25.22 -13.91 -9.10
CA ALA A 287 26.63 -14.22 -9.11
C ALA A 287 27.35 -12.93 -9.50
N CYS A 288 27.96 -12.29 -8.49
CA CYS A 288 29.09 -11.39 -8.70
C CYS A 288 30.38 -12.20 -8.55
#